data_AF-A0A267MB40-F1
#
_entry.id   AF-A0A267MB40-F1
#
_cell.length_a   1.000
_cell.length_b   1.000
_cell.length_c   1.000
_cell.angle_alpha   90.00
_cell.angle_beta   90.00
_cell.angle_gamma   90.00
#
_symmetry.space_group_name_H-M   'P 1'
#
loop_
_entity.id
_entity.type
_entity.pdbx_description
1 polymer ?
#
loop_
_entity_poly.entity_id
_entity_poly.type
_entity_poly.pdbx_seq_one_letter_code
_entity_poly.pdbx_strand_id
1 'polypeptide(L)'
;MLRALVVDDEKSSGEIIKYLVNMNNFPIEIIGHAYSGDEAIDLIHKLKPQVVFIDIQMPVYNGLQVMEKINSSYDGAIKFIVITAYAYFEYAQQALRLGAKDILLKPIDNNQFIKTIKENIDFIYTKNETFNEIINYINNNYEKNLELNKCAQHFYLSPNHLSRMFKKYLNKNFITYLNELRIKKAQELLIESNLTIQEISHLVGYNNLNYFYRNFKQCHNTTPKKFREKHSTILYK
;
A
#
# COMPACT_ATOMS: atom_id res chain seq x y z
N MET A 1 -7.62 -2.96 10.05
CA MET A 1 -7.14 -1.81 9.25
C MET A 1 -6.18 -1.03 10.11
N LEU A 2 -5.09 -0.55 9.52
CA LEU A 2 -4.18 0.39 10.19
C LEU A 2 -4.89 1.73 10.33
N ARG A 3 -4.78 2.34 11.49
CA ARG A 3 -5.37 3.64 11.77
C ARG A 3 -4.33 4.71 11.46
N ALA A 4 -4.70 5.63 10.59
CA ALA A 4 -3.83 6.70 10.11
C ALA A 4 -4.39 8.08 10.44
N LEU A 5 -3.50 8.99 10.83
CA LEU A 5 -3.79 10.41 10.98
C LEU A 5 -3.17 11.16 9.80
N VAL A 6 -3.85 12.16 9.25
CA VAL A 6 -3.25 13.12 8.32
C VAL A 6 -3.08 14.45 9.04
N VAL A 7 -1.90 15.03 8.92
CA VAL A 7 -1.51 16.27 9.60
C VAL A 7 -1.04 17.23 8.52
N ASP A 8 -1.86 18.23 8.21
CA ASP A 8 -1.64 19.18 7.11
C ASP A 8 -2.55 20.39 7.35
N ASP A 9 -2.03 21.60 7.18
CA ASP A 9 -2.82 22.82 7.33
C ASP A 9 -3.84 23.00 6.18
N GLU A 10 -3.66 22.27 5.08
CA GLU A 10 -4.61 22.18 3.98
C GLU A 10 -5.70 21.13 4.22
N LYS A 11 -6.96 21.58 4.24
CA LYS A 11 -8.15 20.69 4.33
C LYS A 11 -8.22 19.63 3.23
N SER A 12 -7.73 19.94 2.04
CA SER A 12 -7.76 19.05 0.87
C SER A 12 -6.87 17.82 1.02
N SER A 13 -5.74 17.92 1.73
CA SER A 13 -4.77 16.82 1.86
C SER A 13 -5.39 15.58 2.49
N GLY A 14 -6.26 15.78 3.48
CA GLY A 14 -6.99 14.70 4.11
C GLY A 14 -7.82 13.87 3.13
N GLU A 15 -8.60 14.54 2.28
CA GLU A 15 -9.45 13.90 1.28
C GLU A 15 -8.63 13.25 0.16
N ILE A 16 -7.50 13.85 -0.23
CA ILE A 16 -6.59 13.28 -1.23
C ILE A 16 -5.99 11.96 -0.72
N ILE A 17 -5.43 11.94 0.49
CA ILE A 17 -4.85 10.71 1.06
C ILE A 17 -5.94 9.64 1.21
N LYS A 18 -7.13 10.02 1.70
CA LYS A 18 -8.27 9.11 1.83
C LYS A 18 -8.69 8.53 0.47
N TYR A 19 -8.74 9.37 -0.57
CA TYR A 19 -9.00 8.93 -1.94
C TYR A 19 -7.94 7.93 -2.42
N LEU A 20 -6.65 8.24 -2.27
CA LEU A 20 -5.55 7.37 -2.69
C LEU A 20 -5.56 6.03 -1.95
N VAL A 21 -5.84 6.03 -0.65
CA VAL A 21 -5.98 4.80 0.15
C VAL A 21 -7.13 3.93 -0.38
N ASN A 22 -8.31 4.53 -0.59
CA ASN A 22 -9.51 3.82 -1.01
C ASN A 22 -9.39 3.28 -2.45
N MET A 23 -8.91 4.12 -3.37
CA MET A 23 -8.72 3.76 -4.78
C MET A 23 -7.78 2.56 -4.94
N ASN A 24 -6.77 2.44 -4.07
CA ASN A 24 -5.80 1.36 -4.10
C ASN A 24 -6.14 0.15 -3.20
N ASN A 25 -7.27 0.21 -2.49
CA ASN A 25 -7.73 -0.78 -1.52
C ASN A 25 -6.70 -1.09 -0.43
N PHE A 26 -5.96 -0.08 0.04
CA PHE A 26 -5.08 -0.28 1.18
C PHE A 26 -5.90 -0.45 2.47
N PRO A 27 -5.53 -1.39 3.37
CA PRO A 27 -6.25 -1.61 4.62
C PRO A 27 -5.89 -0.55 5.67
N ILE A 28 -5.95 0.73 5.27
CA ILE A 28 -5.70 1.92 6.10
C ILE A 28 -7.03 2.66 6.28
N GLU A 29 -7.32 3.06 7.50
CA GLU A 29 -8.46 3.89 7.88
C GLU A 29 -7.93 5.26 8.29
N ILE A 30 -8.40 6.32 7.63
CA ILE A 30 -8.10 7.69 8.03
C ILE A 30 -9.04 8.07 9.19
N ILE A 31 -8.48 8.17 10.39
CA ILE A 31 -9.25 8.31 11.65
C ILE A 31 -9.32 9.74 12.17
N GLY A 32 -8.66 10.68 11.51
CA GLY A 32 -8.65 12.09 11.90
C GLY A 32 -7.76 12.93 11.01
N HIS A 33 -7.92 14.24 11.15
CA HIS A 33 -7.13 15.28 10.51
C HIS A 33 -6.69 16.30 11.56
N ALA A 34 -5.43 16.71 11.52
CA ALA A 34 -4.91 17.83 12.30
C ALA A 34 -4.42 18.91 11.35
N TYR A 35 -4.64 20.18 11.70
CA TYR A 35 -4.33 21.35 10.87
C TYR A 35 -3.16 22.19 11.38
N SER A 36 -2.62 21.82 12.54
CA SER A 36 -1.45 22.44 13.15
C SER A 36 -0.67 21.42 13.96
N GLY A 37 0.60 21.71 14.25
CA GLY A 37 1.45 20.73 14.93
C GLY A 37 1.08 20.48 16.40
N ASP A 38 0.49 21.45 17.10
CA ASP A 38 -0.05 21.27 18.45
C ASP A 38 -1.29 20.35 18.44
N GLU A 39 -2.23 20.57 17.52
CA GLU A 39 -3.37 19.67 17.32
C GLU A 39 -2.91 18.25 16.96
N ALA A 40 -1.86 18.14 16.15
CA ALA A 40 -1.29 16.85 15.76
C ALA A 40 -0.80 16.05 16.97
N ILE A 41 -0.08 16.70 17.89
CA ILE A 41 0.43 16.06 19.11
C ILE A 41 -0.75 15.56 19.96
N ASP A 42 -1.76 16.41 20.19
CA ASP A 42 -2.95 16.05 20.97
C ASP A 42 -3.71 14.86 20.36
N LEU A 43 -3.92 14.89 19.04
CA LEU A 43 -4.62 13.81 18.33
C LEU A 43 -3.80 12.53 18.28
N ILE A 44 -2.47 12.59 18.16
CA ILE A 44 -1.61 11.41 18.23
C ILE A 44 -1.75 10.73 19.59
N HIS A 45 -1.66 11.48 20.70
CA HIS A 45 -1.82 10.91 22.04
C HIS A 45 -3.22 10.34 22.27
N LYS A 46 -4.27 11.06 21.82
CA LYS A 46 -5.67 10.66 22.01
C LYS A 46 -6.06 9.45 21.17
N LEU A 47 -5.70 9.47 19.89
CA LEU A 47 -6.17 8.50 18.92
C LEU A 47 -5.24 7.30 18.75
N LYS A 48 -3.96 7.44 19.15
CA LYS A 48 -2.93 6.40 19.03
C LYS A 48 -2.88 5.79 17.62
N PRO A 49 -2.65 6.61 16.57
CA PRO A 49 -2.52 6.11 15.21
C PRO A 49 -1.27 5.24 15.06
N GLN A 50 -1.27 4.38 14.04
CA GLN A 50 -0.13 3.54 13.68
C GLN A 50 0.68 4.14 12.52
N VAL A 51 0.04 5.01 11.72
CA VAL A 51 0.63 5.72 10.60
C VAL A 51 0.27 7.20 10.75
N VAL A 52 1.21 8.09 10.50
CA VAL A 52 0.94 9.53 10.44
C VAL A 52 1.50 10.05 9.13
N PHE A 53 0.62 10.60 8.30
CA PHE A 53 0.98 11.40 7.14
C PHE A 53 1.13 12.83 7.60
N ILE A 54 2.31 13.43 7.47
CA ILE A 54 2.59 14.74 8.09
C ILE A 54 3.23 15.71 7.12
N ASP A 55 2.62 16.89 6.95
CA ASP A 55 3.25 18.01 6.27
C ASP A 55 4.40 18.58 7.12
N ILE A 56 5.44 19.11 6.48
CA ILE A 56 6.53 19.75 7.21
C ILE A 56 6.13 21.15 7.65
N GLN A 57 5.54 21.95 6.78
CA GLN A 57 5.28 23.37 7.03
C GLN A 57 3.86 23.57 7.51
N MET A 58 3.70 23.73 8.82
CA MET A 58 2.40 24.01 9.43
C MET A 58 2.54 25.00 10.60
N PRO A 59 1.45 25.66 11.00
CA PRO A 59 1.45 26.57 12.14
C PRO A 59 1.82 25.89 13.47
N VAL A 60 2.28 26.72 14.41
CA VAL A 60 2.64 26.38 15.81
C VAL A 60 3.85 25.46 15.94
N TYR A 61 3.75 24.22 15.48
CA TYR A 61 4.88 23.31 15.34
C TYR A 61 4.92 22.77 13.92
N ASN A 62 6.12 22.76 13.33
CA ASN A 62 6.34 22.15 12.04
C ASN A 62 6.39 20.61 12.18
N GLY A 63 6.25 19.87 11.08
CA GLY A 63 6.19 18.41 11.10
C GLY A 63 7.40 17.73 11.74
N LEU A 64 8.59 18.29 11.58
CA LEU A 64 9.82 17.76 12.18
C LEU A 64 9.82 17.93 13.71
N GLN A 65 9.35 19.07 14.21
CA GLN A 65 9.19 19.34 15.64
C GLN A 65 8.12 18.43 16.27
N VAL A 66 7.03 18.14 15.55
CA VAL A 66 6.02 17.17 15.98
C VAL A 66 6.66 15.78 16.11
N MET A 67 7.38 15.32 15.09
CA MET A 67 8.07 14.03 15.13
C MET A 67 9.06 13.93 16.29
N GLU A 68 9.89 14.95 16.50
CA GLU A 68 10.86 15.00 17.60
C GLU A 68 10.18 14.89 18.98
N LYS A 69 9.10 15.64 19.19
CA LYS A 69 8.34 15.61 20.45
C LYS A 69 7.72 14.24 20.68
N ILE A 70 7.04 13.68 19.68
CA ILE A 70 6.38 12.38 19.80
C ILE A 70 7.39 11.27 20.03
N ASN A 71 8.51 11.23 19.29
CA ASN A 71 9.57 10.24 19.51
C ASN A 71 10.17 10.30 20.92
N SER A 72 10.11 11.46 21.58
CA SER A 72 10.65 11.65 22.94
C SER A 72 9.63 11.38 24.05
N SER A 73 8.32 11.50 23.78
CA SER A 73 7.26 11.46 24.79
C SER A 73 6.26 10.31 24.64
N TYR A 74 6.33 9.54 23.56
CA TYR A 74 5.34 8.53 23.21
C TYR A 74 5.96 7.14 23.07
N ASP A 75 5.52 6.21 23.91
CA ASP A 75 6.03 4.83 23.94
C ASP A 75 5.54 3.95 22.77
N GLY A 76 4.60 4.44 21.95
CA GLY A 76 4.05 3.68 20.82
C GLY A 76 4.87 3.84 19.54
N ALA A 77 5.00 2.76 18.77
CA ALA A 77 5.66 2.82 17.46
C ALA A 77 4.73 3.44 16.40
N ILE A 78 5.07 4.63 15.91
CA ILE A 78 4.37 5.32 14.81
C ILE A 78 5.22 5.26 13.54
N LYS A 79 4.57 4.97 12.40
CA LYS A 79 5.19 5.07 11.07
C LYS A 79 4.87 6.45 10.49
N PHE A 80 5.85 7.35 10.55
CA PHE A 80 5.73 8.66 9.92
C PHE A 80 6.03 8.58 8.42
N ILE A 81 5.11 9.09 7.60
CA ILE A 81 5.30 9.37 6.17
C ILE A 81 5.21 10.87 6.01
N VAL A 82 6.32 11.50 5.65
CA VAL A 82 6.36 12.95 5.51
C VAL A 82 5.79 13.34 4.15
N ILE A 83 4.97 14.38 4.11
CA ILE A 83 4.45 15.00 2.90
C ILE A 83 5.05 16.40 2.82
N THR A 84 5.51 16.85 1.66
CA THR A 84 6.05 18.20 1.53
C THR A 84 5.96 18.72 0.10
N ALA A 85 5.65 20.01 -0.06
CA ALA A 85 5.73 20.69 -1.35
C ALA A 85 7.18 20.97 -1.78
N TYR A 86 8.12 20.98 -0.83
CA TYR A 86 9.52 21.30 -1.08
C TYR A 86 10.43 20.09 -0.87
N ALA A 87 11.15 19.71 -1.92
CA ALA A 87 12.21 18.71 -1.86
C ALA A 87 13.54 19.29 -1.31
N TYR A 88 13.48 20.22 -0.34
CA TYR A 88 14.70 20.72 0.29
C TYR A 88 15.42 19.55 0.96
N PHE A 89 16.64 19.30 0.50
CA PHE A 89 17.45 18.17 0.93
C PHE A 89 17.63 18.13 2.46
N GLU A 90 17.73 19.31 3.10
CA GLU A 90 17.87 19.41 4.56
C GLU A 90 16.65 18.88 5.32
N TYR A 91 15.44 19.22 4.90
CA TYR A 91 14.22 18.72 5.52
C TYR A 91 14.05 17.21 5.32
N ALA A 92 14.34 16.72 4.12
CA ALA A 92 14.31 15.29 3.84
C ALA A 92 15.32 14.54 4.72
N GLN A 93 16.55 15.05 4.82
CA GLN A 93 17.58 14.46 5.65
C GLN A 93 17.21 14.45 7.14
N GLN A 94 16.64 15.54 7.65
CA GLN A 94 16.19 15.62 9.04
C GLN A 94 15.02 14.68 9.31
N ALA A 95 14.01 14.63 8.43
CA ALA A 95 12.89 13.70 8.55
C ALA A 95 13.36 12.25 8.66
N LEU A 96 14.28 11.83 7.79
CA LEU A 96 14.84 10.48 7.81
C LEU A 96 15.63 10.20 9.11
N ARG A 97 16.41 11.17 9.61
CA ARG A 97 17.12 11.05 10.90
C ARG A 97 16.16 10.89 12.09
N LEU A 98 15.00 11.55 12.03
CA LEU A 98 13.92 11.41 13.02
C LEU A 98 13.09 10.13 12.82
N GLY A 99 13.48 9.25 11.90
CA GLY A 99 12.84 7.96 11.71
C GLY A 99 11.60 7.98 10.83
N ALA A 100 11.40 9.03 10.00
CA ALA A 100 10.44 8.96 8.90
C ALA A 100 10.74 7.73 8.04
N LYS A 101 9.68 7.00 7.67
CA LYS A 101 9.83 5.83 6.82
C LYS A 101 10.02 6.21 5.36
N ASP A 102 9.33 7.25 4.91
CA ASP A 102 9.49 7.78 3.56
C ASP A 102 8.99 9.21 3.46
N ILE A 103 9.18 9.81 2.27
CA ILE A 103 8.79 11.17 1.93
C ILE A 103 7.99 11.17 0.62
N LEU A 104 6.81 11.78 0.65
CA LEU A 104 5.95 12.04 -0.49
C LEU A 104 6.04 13.52 -0.88
N LEU A 105 6.25 13.80 -2.17
CA LEU A 105 6.24 15.17 -2.67
C LEU A 105 4.82 15.57 -3.08
N LYS A 106 4.42 16.82 -2.79
CA LYS A 106 3.19 17.40 -3.35
C LYS A 106 3.50 17.95 -4.76
N PRO A 107 2.62 17.73 -5.77
CA PRO A 107 1.39 16.93 -5.71
C PRO A 107 1.71 15.43 -5.60
N ILE A 108 0.94 14.72 -4.78
CA ILE A 108 1.19 13.31 -4.47
C ILE A 108 0.84 12.46 -5.69
N ASP A 109 1.86 11.94 -6.35
CA ASP A 109 1.69 10.97 -7.42
C ASP A 109 1.18 9.62 -6.88
N ASN A 110 0.24 9.01 -7.60
CA ASN A 110 -0.37 7.76 -7.16
C ASN A 110 0.64 6.60 -7.15
N ASN A 111 1.56 6.53 -8.11
CA ASN A 111 2.54 5.46 -8.16
C ASN A 111 3.57 5.62 -7.03
N GLN A 112 4.01 6.85 -6.75
CA GLN A 112 4.85 7.16 -5.59
C GLN A 112 4.14 6.81 -4.27
N PHE A 113 2.85 7.16 -4.13
CA PHE A 113 2.05 6.79 -2.97
C PHE A 113 2.00 5.27 -2.80
N ILE A 114 1.60 4.54 -3.84
CA ILE A 114 1.53 3.07 -3.81
C ILE A 114 2.85 2.46 -3.37
N LYS A 115 3.96 2.92 -3.96
CA LYS A 115 5.31 2.45 -3.64
C LYS A 115 5.63 2.69 -2.17
N THR A 116 5.46 3.94 -1.72
CA THR A 116 5.72 4.37 -0.33
C THR A 116 4.96 3.49 0.67
N ILE A 117 3.66 3.32 0.48
CA ILE A 117 2.83 2.53 1.41
C ILE A 117 3.25 1.05 1.37
N LYS A 118 3.50 0.46 0.19
CA LYS A 118 3.90 -0.96 0.08
C LYS A 118 5.27 -1.26 0.69
N GLU A 119 6.24 -0.35 0.55
CA GLU A 119 7.62 -0.56 1.01
C GLU A 119 7.79 -0.24 2.51
N ASN A 120 6.98 0.67 3.05
CA ASN A 120 7.22 1.24 4.37
C ASN A 120 6.14 0.93 5.42
N ILE A 121 4.98 0.43 4.98
CA ILE A 121 3.87 0.15 5.86
C ILE A 121 3.54 -1.33 5.79
N ASP A 122 3.97 -2.08 6.81
CA ASP A 122 3.54 -3.47 6.98
C ASP A 122 2.04 -3.52 7.20
N PHE A 123 1.31 -4.03 6.21
CA PHE A 123 -0.11 -4.25 6.36
C PHE A 123 -0.36 -5.48 7.21
N ILE A 124 -0.83 -5.23 8.44
CA ILE A 124 -1.50 -6.25 9.24
C ILE A 124 -2.87 -6.48 8.59
N TYR A 125 -2.92 -7.36 7.57
CA TYR A 125 -4.15 -7.73 6.87
C TYR A 125 -5.19 -8.32 7.84
N THR A 126 -4.72 -8.93 8.94
CA THR A 126 -5.54 -9.60 9.96
C THR A 126 -4.89 -9.52 11.34
N LYS A 127 -5.64 -9.75 12.42
CA LYS A 127 -5.07 -9.91 13.78
C LYS A 127 -4.16 -11.15 13.93
N ASN A 128 -4.01 -11.97 12.89
CA ASN A 128 -3.18 -13.17 12.90
C ASN A 128 -1.86 -12.87 12.19
N GLU A 129 -0.77 -12.78 12.97
CA GLU A 129 0.55 -12.44 12.46
C GLU A 129 1.05 -13.44 11.41
N THR A 130 0.91 -14.75 11.68
CA THR A 130 1.29 -15.80 10.73
C THR A 130 0.58 -15.63 9.37
N PHE A 131 -0.70 -15.28 9.35
CA PHE A 131 -1.42 -15.04 8.10
C PHE A 131 -0.88 -13.82 7.36
N ASN A 132 -0.51 -12.77 8.08
CA ASN A 132 0.07 -11.59 7.46
C ASN A 132 1.44 -11.90 6.83
N GLU A 133 2.27 -12.70 7.51
CA GLU A 133 3.54 -13.18 6.97
C GLU A 133 3.33 -14.03 5.71
N ILE A 134 2.32 -14.91 5.71
CA ILE A 134 1.95 -15.70 4.53
C ILE A 134 1.56 -14.79 3.36
N ILE A 135 0.72 -13.79 3.62
CA ILE A 135 0.30 -12.85 2.58
C ILE A 135 1.48 -12.05 2.05
N ASN A 136 2.37 -11.59 2.93
CA ASN A 136 3.59 -10.88 2.52
C ASN A 136 4.49 -11.78 1.67
N TYR A 137 4.69 -13.03 2.07
CA TYR A 137 5.44 -14.00 1.28
C TYR A 137 4.84 -14.20 -0.11
N ILE A 138 3.52 -14.33 -0.22
CA ILE A 138 2.84 -14.46 -1.52
C ILE A 138 3.02 -13.19 -2.35
N ASN A 139 2.87 -12.01 -1.74
CA ASN A 139 3.04 -10.71 -2.42
C ASN A 139 4.46 -10.48 -2.96
N ASN A 140 5.47 -11.08 -2.33
CA ASN A 140 6.87 -10.94 -2.74
C ASN A 140 7.35 -12.06 -3.66
N ASN A 141 6.50 -13.06 -3.94
CA ASN A 141 6.87 -14.25 -4.73
C ASN A 141 5.78 -14.65 -5.74
N TYR A 142 4.83 -13.78 -6.04
CA TYR A 142 3.64 -14.12 -6.85
C TYR A 142 4.00 -14.60 -8.26
N GLU A 143 5.11 -14.13 -8.82
CA GLU A 143 5.62 -14.48 -10.14
C GLU A 143 6.14 -15.92 -10.21
N LYS A 144 6.49 -16.51 -9.06
CA LYS A 144 7.02 -17.87 -8.96
C LYS A 144 5.89 -18.90 -9.01
N ASN A 145 6.25 -20.16 -9.20
CA ASN A 145 5.30 -21.27 -9.09
C ASN A 145 4.89 -21.52 -7.62
N LEU A 146 3.93 -20.73 -7.14
CA LEU A 146 3.36 -20.86 -5.79
C LEU A 146 2.19 -21.85 -5.77
N GLU A 147 2.30 -22.84 -4.89
CA GLU A 147 1.27 -23.84 -4.62
C GLU A 147 0.90 -23.81 -3.14
N LEU A 148 -0.38 -24.05 -2.83
CA LEU A 148 -0.89 -24.06 -1.45
C LEU A 148 -0.06 -24.98 -0.54
N ASN A 149 0.27 -26.18 -1.00
CA ASN A 149 0.99 -27.18 -0.20
C ASN A 149 2.42 -26.72 0.14
N LYS A 150 3.15 -26.17 -0.85
CA LYS A 150 4.50 -25.65 -0.66
C LYS A 150 4.50 -24.43 0.26
N CYS A 151 3.52 -23.55 0.11
CA CYS A 151 3.35 -22.39 0.98
C CYS A 151 3.02 -22.82 2.41
N ALA A 152 2.10 -23.77 2.60
CA ALA A 152 1.78 -24.31 3.93
C ALA A 152 3.02 -24.93 4.59
N GLN A 153 3.80 -25.72 3.85
CA GLN A 153 5.03 -26.33 4.34
C GLN A 153 6.08 -25.27 4.74
N HIS A 154 6.25 -24.21 3.96
CA HIS A 154 7.18 -23.11 4.27
C HIS A 154 6.88 -22.44 5.63
N PHE A 155 5.60 -22.35 5.99
CA PHE A 155 5.15 -21.77 7.24
C PHE A 155 4.87 -22.79 8.35
N TYR A 156 5.29 -24.06 8.17
CA TYR A 156 5.05 -25.15 9.13
C TYR A 156 3.57 -25.38 9.44
N LEU A 157 2.70 -25.21 8.44
CA LEU A 157 1.24 -25.40 8.53
C LEU A 157 0.77 -26.59 7.71
N SER A 158 -0.41 -27.12 8.08
CA SER A 158 -1.14 -28.01 7.18
C SER A 158 -1.84 -27.20 6.07
N PRO A 159 -1.98 -27.77 4.85
CA PRO A 159 -2.71 -27.11 3.75
C PRO A 159 -4.17 -26.78 4.11
N ASN A 160 -4.80 -27.62 4.94
CA ASN A 160 -6.16 -27.39 5.44
C ASN A 160 -6.25 -26.18 6.36
N HIS A 161 -5.28 -25.99 7.26
CA HIS A 161 -5.24 -24.81 8.12
C HIS A 161 -5.08 -23.55 7.28
N LEU A 162 -4.14 -23.56 6.33
CA LEU A 162 -3.92 -22.43 5.43
C LEU A 162 -5.16 -22.08 4.60
N SER A 163 -5.83 -23.09 4.02
CA SER A 163 -7.09 -22.91 3.28
C SER A 163 -8.18 -22.27 4.14
N ARG A 164 -8.32 -22.73 5.40
CA ARG A 164 -9.26 -22.14 6.36
C ARG A 164 -8.91 -20.69 6.71
N MET A 165 -7.64 -20.34 6.83
CA MET A 165 -7.22 -18.95 7.08
C MET A 165 -7.61 -18.04 5.90
N PHE A 166 -7.35 -18.46 4.66
CA PHE A 166 -7.78 -17.73 3.46
C PHE A 166 -9.30 -17.51 3.43
N LYS A 167 -10.08 -18.56 3.74
CA LYS A 167 -11.54 -18.45 3.80
C LYS A 167 -12.01 -17.54 4.93
N LYS A 168 -11.40 -17.65 6.11
CA LYS A 168 -11.75 -16.86 7.30
C LYS A 168 -11.45 -15.38 7.11
N TYR A 169 -10.28 -15.05 6.59
CA TYR A 169 -9.76 -13.68 6.62
C TYR A 169 -9.97 -12.91 5.31
N LEU A 170 -9.98 -13.59 4.17
CA LEU A 170 -10.15 -12.97 2.86
C LEU A 170 -11.46 -13.38 2.17
N ASN A 171 -12.22 -14.32 2.75
CA ASN A 171 -13.39 -14.94 2.12
C ASN A 171 -13.10 -15.53 0.74
N LYS A 172 -11.85 -15.92 0.48
CA LYS A 172 -11.35 -16.44 -0.81
C LYS A 172 -10.55 -17.71 -0.57
N ASN A 173 -10.27 -18.46 -1.63
CA ASN A 173 -9.25 -19.51 -1.57
C ASN A 173 -7.88 -18.95 -2.02
N PHE A 174 -6.82 -19.68 -1.69
CA PHE A 174 -5.43 -19.31 -2.03
C PHE A 174 -5.22 -19.02 -3.52
N ILE A 175 -5.75 -19.87 -4.40
CA ILE A 175 -5.55 -19.76 -5.85
C ILE A 175 -6.26 -18.50 -6.39
N THR A 176 -7.48 -18.24 -5.93
CA THR A 176 -8.22 -17.03 -6.28
C THR A 176 -7.45 -15.78 -5.86
N TYR A 177 -6.95 -15.75 -4.63
CA TYR A 177 -6.13 -14.63 -4.15
C TYR A 177 -4.87 -14.42 -5.01
N LEU A 178 -4.11 -15.48 -5.27
CA LEU A 178 -2.90 -15.43 -6.09
C LEU A 178 -3.20 -14.93 -7.51
N ASN A 179 -4.27 -15.44 -8.14
CA ASN A 179 -4.66 -15.00 -9.48
C ASN A 179 -5.07 -13.53 -9.50
N GLU A 180 -5.88 -13.07 -8.55
CA GLU A 180 -6.27 -11.66 -8.47
C GLU A 180 -5.05 -10.74 -8.31
N LEU A 181 -4.09 -11.13 -7.46
CA LEU A 181 -2.83 -10.41 -7.29
C LEU A 181 -2.04 -10.34 -8.61
N ARG A 182 -1.87 -11.46 -9.30
CA ARG A 182 -1.16 -11.53 -10.59
C ARG A 182 -1.85 -10.69 -11.66
N ILE A 183 -3.18 -10.71 -11.71
CA ILE A 183 -3.96 -9.88 -12.64
C ILE A 183 -3.78 -8.40 -12.30
N LYS A 184 -3.80 -8.00 -11.03
CA LYS A 184 -3.52 -6.61 -10.62
C LYS A 184 -2.13 -6.18 -11.10
N LYS A 185 -1.12 -7.02 -10.91
CA LYS A 185 0.25 -6.78 -11.41
C LYS A 185 0.33 -6.73 -12.94
N ALA A 186 -0.45 -7.54 -13.63
CA ALA A 186 -0.54 -7.48 -15.09
C ALA A 186 -1.16 -6.15 -15.57
N GLN A 187 -2.13 -5.59 -14.85
CA GLN A 187 -2.71 -4.29 -15.19
C GLN A 187 -1.69 -3.15 -15.08
N GLU A 188 -0.90 -3.14 -14.01
CA GLU A 188 0.21 -2.19 -13.83
C GLU A 188 1.12 -2.24 -15.08
N LEU A 189 1.59 -3.43 -15.46
CA LEU A 189 2.45 -3.63 -16.65
C LEU A 189 1.75 -3.31 -17.98
N LEU A 190 0.43 -3.54 -18.10
CA LEU A 190 -0.33 -3.24 -19.31
C LEU A 190 -0.42 -1.74 -19.58
N ILE A 191 -0.37 -0.91 -18.53
CA ILE A 191 -0.47 0.55 -18.60
C ILE A 191 0.93 1.17 -18.74
N GLU A 192 1.90 0.65 -17.98
CA GLU A 192 3.22 1.27 -17.81
C GLU A 192 4.28 0.78 -18.80
N SER A 193 3.99 -0.26 -19.58
CA SER A 193 4.98 -0.86 -20.49
C SER A 193 4.44 -1.18 -21.89
N ASN A 194 5.35 -1.27 -22.84
CA ASN A 194 5.09 -1.69 -24.22
C ASN A 194 5.22 -3.21 -24.44
N LEU A 195 5.38 -3.99 -23.37
CA LEU A 195 5.53 -5.45 -23.44
C LEU A 195 4.32 -6.09 -24.12
N THR A 196 4.50 -7.23 -24.77
CA THR A 196 3.40 -8.02 -25.32
C THR A 196 2.55 -8.63 -24.20
N ILE A 197 1.30 -8.98 -24.50
CA ILE A 197 0.40 -9.63 -23.53
C ILE A 197 0.98 -10.99 -23.08
N GLN A 198 1.70 -11.68 -23.96
CA GLN A 198 2.35 -12.95 -23.65
C GLN A 198 3.52 -12.76 -22.66
N GLU A 199 4.36 -11.74 -22.87
CA GLU A 199 5.45 -11.42 -21.94
C GLU A 199 4.90 -11.03 -20.57
N ILE A 200 3.88 -10.16 -20.51
CA ILE A 200 3.24 -9.77 -19.24
C ILE A 200 2.66 -10.98 -18.52
N SER A 201 1.95 -11.85 -19.24
CA SER A 201 1.42 -13.10 -18.68
C SER A 201 2.52 -13.93 -18.01
N HIS A 202 3.67 -14.07 -18.68
CA HIS A 202 4.80 -14.81 -18.15
C HIS A 202 5.43 -14.12 -16.93
N LEU A 203 5.68 -12.81 -17.01
CA LEU A 203 6.30 -12.02 -15.94
C LEU A 203 5.49 -12.04 -14.64
N VAL A 204 4.16 -12.10 -14.72
CA VAL A 204 3.31 -12.19 -13.52
C VAL A 204 3.08 -13.64 -13.06
N GLY A 205 3.73 -14.63 -13.67
CA GLY A 205 3.73 -16.02 -13.21
C GLY A 205 2.66 -16.92 -13.82
N TYR A 206 2.06 -16.56 -14.96
CA TYR A 206 1.21 -17.47 -15.73
C TYR A 206 2.01 -18.22 -16.80
N ASN A 207 1.97 -19.55 -16.72
CA ASN A 207 2.57 -20.44 -17.73
C ASN A 207 1.61 -20.81 -18.86
N ASN A 208 0.35 -20.40 -18.78
CA ASN A 208 -0.68 -20.69 -19.76
C ASN A 208 -1.46 -19.42 -20.11
N LEU A 209 -1.28 -18.96 -21.35
CA LEU A 209 -1.88 -17.71 -21.82
C LEU A 209 -3.42 -17.76 -21.79
N ASN A 210 -4.04 -18.88 -22.18
CA ASN A 210 -5.50 -19.02 -22.15
C ASN A 210 -6.04 -18.93 -20.72
N TYR A 211 -5.33 -19.51 -19.75
CA TYR A 211 -5.69 -19.39 -18.34
C TYR A 211 -5.55 -17.95 -17.85
N PHE A 212 -4.49 -17.24 -18.24
CA PHE A 212 -4.34 -15.81 -17.96
C PHE A 212 -5.52 -14.99 -18.52
N TYR A 213 -5.87 -15.15 -19.79
CA TYR A 213 -7.01 -14.46 -20.41
C TYR A 213 -8.33 -14.73 -19.69
N ARG A 214 -8.57 -15.98 -19.27
CA ARG A 214 -9.77 -16.35 -18.50
C ARG A 214 -9.82 -15.64 -17.15
N ASN A 215 -8.74 -15.68 -16.37
CA ASN A 215 -8.68 -15.01 -15.07
C ASN A 215 -8.79 -13.48 -15.22
N PHE A 216 -8.13 -12.90 -16.23
CA PHE A 216 -8.21 -11.47 -16.49
C PHE A 216 -9.65 -11.04 -16.79
N LYS A 217 -10.34 -11.78 -17.66
CA LYS A 217 -11.75 -11.52 -17.99
C LYS A 217 -12.66 -11.72 -16.78
N GLN A 218 -12.38 -12.71 -15.94
CA GLN A 218 -13.15 -12.94 -14.71
C GLN A 218 -13.00 -11.78 -13.71
N CYS A 219 -11.81 -11.17 -13.61
CA CYS A 219 -11.57 -10.06 -12.70
C CYS A 219 -12.08 -8.71 -13.25
N HIS A 220 -11.95 -8.47 -14.55
CA HIS A 220 -12.15 -7.13 -15.15
C HIS A 220 -13.23 -7.06 -16.23
N ASN A 221 -13.94 -8.15 -16.49
CA ASN A 221 -14.98 -8.25 -17.53
C ASN A 221 -14.53 -7.81 -18.94
N THR A 222 -13.22 -7.78 -19.19
CA THR A 222 -12.63 -7.37 -20.47
C THR A 222 -11.36 -8.18 -20.77
N THR A 223 -10.81 -8.05 -21.97
CA THR A 223 -9.54 -8.70 -22.35
C THR A 223 -8.35 -7.79 -22.00
N PRO A 224 -7.15 -8.35 -21.74
CA PRO A 224 -5.93 -7.57 -21.55
C PRO A 224 -5.67 -6.55 -22.66
N LYS A 225 -5.92 -6.93 -23.93
CA LYS A 225 -5.78 -6.04 -25.08
C LYS A 225 -6.72 -4.82 -24.99
N LYS A 226 -8.02 -5.07 -24.80
CA LYS A 226 -9.02 -4.00 -24.67
C LYS A 226 -8.76 -3.12 -23.44
N PHE A 227 -8.28 -3.73 -22.36
CA PHE A 227 -7.86 -3.01 -21.16
C PHE A 227 -6.72 -2.04 -21.49
N ARG A 228 -5.65 -2.51 -22.15
CA ARG A 228 -4.56 -1.64 -22.59
C ARG A 228 -5.06 -0.50 -23.47
N GLU A 229 -5.79 -0.79 -24.54
CA GLU A 229 -6.29 0.23 -25.48
C GLU A 229 -7.07 1.36 -24.78
N LYS A 230 -7.95 0.99 -23.83
CA LYS A 230 -8.72 1.95 -23.03
C LYS A 230 -7.84 2.88 -22.20
N HIS A 231 -6.74 2.37 -21.65
CA HIS A 231 -5.85 3.11 -20.76
C HIS A 231 -4.68 3.81 -21.47
N SER A 232 -4.26 3.35 -22.65
CA SER A 232 -3.26 4.04 -23.49
C SER A 232 -3.77 5.37 -24.04
N THR A 233 -5.09 5.52 -24.19
CA THR A 233 -5.72 6.77 -24.69
C THR A 233 -5.65 7.91 -23.65
N ILE A 234 -5.37 7.61 -22.38
CA ILE A 234 -5.30 8.58 -21.28
C ILE A 234 -3.89 9.19 -21.14
N LEU A 235 -2.84 8.52 -21.64
CA LEU A 235 -1.46 9.02 -21.57
C LEU A 235 -1.09 10.05 -22.66
N TYR A 236 -2.03 10.37 -23.57
CA TYR A 236 -1.84 11.33 -24.67
C TYR A 236 -2.94 12.40 -24.76
N LYS A 237 -3.64 12.68 -23.64
CA LYS A 237 -4.52 13.84 -23.47
C LYS A 237 -4.14 14.58 -22.20
#